data_AF-A0A7S3NVZ9-F1
#
_entry.id   AF-A0A7S3NVZ9-F1
#
_cell.length_a   1.000
_cell.length_b   1.000
_cell.length_c   1.000
_cell.angle_alpha   90.00
_cell.angle_beta   90.00
_cell.angle_gamma   90.00
#
_symmetry.space_group_name_H-M   'P 1'
#
loop_
_entity.id
_entity.type
_entity.pdbx_description
1 polymer ?
#
loop_
_entity_poly.entity_id
_entity_poly.type
_entity_poly.pdbx_seq_one_letter_code
_entity_poly.pdbx_strand_id
1 'polypeptide(L)'
;VGKYGQRRFITLKKLWYNHMKRVYPDTVVAKFKLQRVHYVLIFFSGMIGFQNLFAGSLTMRARFKTFRKNRALVESRYGETHRNNFGPDSKISSLGYPDMGNNIYADCLPYNDWIHMNNVIRMHESMIDKTATVLSCTFLTALSFPKTAAFLLSWYCLSQ
;
A
#
# COMPACT_ATOMS: atom_id res chain seq x y z
N VAL A 1 9.88 -21.32 -32.29
CA VAL A 1 8.61 -20.56 -32.41
C VAL A 1 8.77 -19.53 -33.52
N GLY A 2 8.52 -19.96 -34.76
CA GLY A 2 9.00 -19.30 -35.98
C GLY A 2 8.14 -18.13 -36.46
N LYS A 3 8.71 -17.36 -37.39
CA LYS A 3 8.16 -16.18 -38.10
C LYS A 3 6.68 -16.31 -38.55
N TYR A 4 6.17 -17.53 -38.71
CA TYR A 4 4.78 -17.85 -39.02
C TYR A 4 3.78 -17.51 -37.89
N GLY A 5 4.13 -17.73 -36.63
CA GLY A 5 3.27 -17.39 -35.48
C GLY A 5 3.11 -15.88 -35.31
N GLN A 6 4.19 -15.13 -35.56
CA GLN A 6 4.22 -13.67 -35.46
C GLN A 6 3.36 -13.00 -36.53
N ARG A 7 3.35 -13.53 -37.76
CA ARG A 7 2.48 -13.04 -38.86
C ARG A 7 0.99 -13.24 -38.53
N ARG A 8 0.61 -14.41 -38.02
CA ARG A 8 -0.80 -14.71 -37.67
C ARG A 8 -1.34 -13.80 -36.56
N PHE A 9 -0.50 -13.50 -35.57
CA PHE A 9 -0.86 -12.59 -34.47
C PHE A 9 -1.06 -11.14 -34.94
N ILE A 10 -0.23 -10.67 -35.87
CA ILE A 10 -0.36 -9.33 -36.49
C ILE A 10 -1.67 -9.26 -37.30
N THR A 11 -2.01 -10.31 -38.05
CA THR A 11 -3.24 -10.37 -38.83
C THR A 11 -4.48 -10.34 -37.94
N LEU A 12 -4.49 -11.09 -36.82
CA LEU A 12 -5.59 -11.11 -35.87
C LEU A 12 -5.79 -9.75 -35.16
N LYS A 13 -4.69 -9.10 -34.74
CA LYS A 13 -4.75 -7.76 -34.13
C LYS A 13 -5.33 -6.72 -35.09
N LYS A 14 -4.97 -6.78 -36.36
CA LYS A 14 -5.48 -5.88 -37.41
C LYS A 14 -6.95 -6.14 -37.73
N LEU A 15 -7.36 -7.41 -37.79
CA LEU A 15 -8.77 -7.82 -37.96
C LEU A 15 -9.63 -7.34 -36.79
N TRP A 16 -9.17 -7.56 -35.56
CA TRP A 16 -9.88 -7.14 -34.35
C TRP A 16 -10.00 -5.61 -34.27
N TYR A 17 -8.91 -4.87 -34.53
CA TYR A 17 -8.95 -3.41 -34.59
C TYR A 17 -9.93 -2.87 -35.63
N ASN A 18 -9.91 -3.44 -36.85
CA ASN A 18 -10.82 -3.05 -37.92
C ASN A 18 -12.28 -3.40 -37.61
N HIS A 19 -12.52 -4.52 -36.93
CA HIS A 19 -13.85 -4.89 -36.45
C HIS A 19 -14.34 -3.91 -35.38
N MET A 20 -13.53 -3.63 -34.35
CA MET A 20 -13.85 -2.66 -33.31
C MET A 20 -14.10 -1.25 -33.88
N LYS A 21 -13.29 -0.82 -34.86
CA LYS A 21 -13.47 0.47 -35.55
C LYS A 21 -14.74 0.53 -36.39
N ARG A 22 -15.21 -0.61 -36.90
CA ARG A 22 -16.46 -0.68 -37.68
C ARG A 22 -17.68 -0.71 -36.77
N VAL A 23 -17.63 -1.50 -35.70
CA VAL A 23 -18.74 -1.65 -34.75
C VAL A 23 -18.87 -0.41 -33.87
N TYR A 24 -17.76 0.24 -33.57
CA TYR A 24 -17.71 1.41 -32.71
C TYR A 24 -16.77 2.48 -33.29
N PRO A 25 -17.18 3.17 -34.36
CA PRO A 25 -16.34 4.17 -35.03
C PRO A 25 -15.86 5.29 -34.10
N ASP A 26 -16.62 5.57 -33.03
CA ASP A 26 -16.33 6.63 -32.06
C ASP A 26 -15.53 6.15 -30.82
N THR A 27 -15.36 4.84 -30.60
CA THR A 27 -14.72 4.33 -29.37
C THR A 27 -13.24 3.96 -29.52
N VAL A 28 -12.71 3.89 -30.74
CA VAL A 28 -11.38 3.31 -30.98
C VAL A 28 -10.22 4.21 -30.58
N VAL A 29 -10.46 5.49 -30.29
CA VAL A 29 -9.47 6.35 -29.65
C VAL A 29 -10.15 7.23 -28.61
N ALA A 30 -10.30 6.73 -27.39
CA ALA A 30 -10.54 7.60 -26.24
C ALA A 30 -9.33 8.53 -26.09
N LYS A 31 -9.36 9.68 -26.78
CA LYS A 31 -8.36 10.73 -26.62
C LYS A 31 -8.61 11.39 -25.27
N PHE A 32 -7.95 10.89 -24.24
CA PHE A 32 -7.99 11.50 -22.93
C PHE A 32 -7.23 12.83 -22.97
N LYS A 33 -7.98 13.94 -23.01
CA LYS A 33 -7.39 15.27 -22.96
C LYS A 33 -7.08 15.60 -21.50
N LEU A 34 -5.80 15.59 -21.17
CA LEU A 34 -5.33 15.98 -19.84
C LEU A 34 -5.69 17.45 -19.59
N GLN A 35 -6.73 17.68 -18.79
CA GLN A 35 -7.13 19.00 -18.29
C GLN A 35 -6.32 19.39 -17.05
N ARG A 36 -6.29 20.69 -16.70
CA ARG A 36 -5.61 21.22 -15.51
C ARG A 36 -6.02 20.52 -14.20
N VAL A 37 -7.28 20.09 -14.11
CA VAL A 37 -7.84 19.38 -12.94
C VAL A 37 -7.14 18.05 -12.67
N HIS A 38 -6.60 17.38 -13.69
CA HIS A 38 -5.88 16.12 -13.50
C HIS A 38 -4.55 16.32 -12.77
N TYR A 39 -3.90 17.48 -12.89
CA TYR A 39 -2.70 17.77 -12.09
C TYR A 39 -3.02 17.86 -10.60
N VAL A 40 -4.19 18.39 -10.24
CA VAL A 40 -4.67 18.42 -8.85
C VAL A 40 -4.87 17.00 -8.32
N LEU A 41 -5.49 16.12 -9.13
CA LEU A 41 -5.66 14.72 -8.78
C LEU A 41 -4.33 13.98 -8.56
N ILE A 42 -3.36 14.17 -9.46
CA ILE A 42 -2.02 13.59 -9.34
C ILE A 42 -1.32 14.09 -8.08
N PHE A 43 -1.39 15.40 -7.81
CA PHE A 43 -0.80 16.01 -6.64
C PHE A 43 -1.36 15.42 -5.34
N PHE A 44 -2.68 15.38 -5.17
CA PHE A 44 -3.29 14.81 -3.97
C PHE A 44 -3.12 13.29 -3.86
N SER A 45 -3.08 12.56 -4.98
CA SER A 45 -2.72 11.13 -4.96
C SER A 45 -1.29 10.92 -4.45
N GLY A 46 -0.36 11.79 -4.87
CA GLY A 46 1.01 11.81 -4.36
C GLY A 46 1.09 12.16 -2.88
N MET A 47 0.29 13.13 -2.41
CA MET A 47 0.21 13.48 -0.99
C MET A 47 -0.29 12.32 -0.13
N ILE A 48 -1.32 11.58 -0.57
CA ILE A 48 -1.80 10.38 0.12
C ILE A 48 -0.70 9.32 0.19
N GLY A 49 0.03 9.11 -0.92
CA GLY A 49 1.20 8.22 -0.92
C GLY A 49 2.26 8.65 0.08
N PHE A 50 2.55 9.95 0.17
CA PHE A 50 3.48 10.52 1.14
C PHE A 50 3.00 10.37 2.59
N GLN A 51 1.72 10.62 2.88
CA GLN A 51 1.10 10.42 4.20
C GLN A 51 1.25 8.96 4.65
N ASN A 52 1.04 7.99 3.76
CA ASN A 52 1.25 6.57 4.05
C ASN A 52 2.72 6.27 4.39
N LEU A 53 3.67 6.77 3.60
CA LEU A 53 5.11 6.59 3.88
C LEU A 53 5.52 7.23 5.22
N PHE A 54 4.97 8.40 5.53
CA PHE A 54 5.20 9.08 6.79
C PHE A 54 4.63 8.30 7.98
N ALA A 55 3.38 7.83 7.87
CA ALA A 55 2.75 6.96 8.87
C ALA A 55 3.56 5.67 9.08
N GLY A 56 4.05 5.03 8.02
CA GLY A 56 4.95 3.87 8.12
C GLY A 56 6.26 4.18 8.86
N SER A 57 6.80 5.38 8.69
CA SER A 57 7.98 5.84 9.44
C SER A 57 7.66 6.03 10.93
N LEU A 58 6.47 6.52 11.27
CA LEU A 58 6.01 6.64 12.65
C LEU A 58 5.81 5.27 13.31
N THR A 59 5.25 4.29 12.60
CA THR A 59 5.09 2.92 13.12
C THR A 59 6.43 2.26 13.40
N MET A 60 7.41 2.44 12.50
CA MET A 60 8.77 1.93 12.70
C MET A 60 9.44 2.55 13.93
N ARG A 61 9.27 3.87 14.14
CA ARG A 61 9.80 4.57 15.33
C ARG A 61 9.14 4.06 16.62
N ALA A 62 7.82 3.93 16.63
CA ALA A 62 7.07 3.42 17.79
C ALA A 62 7.50 1.99 18.15
N ARG A 63 7.64 1.12 17.15
CA ARG A 63 8.15 -0.26 17.33
C ARG A 63 9.56 -0.28 17.86
N PHE A 64 10.48 0.44 17.21
CA PHE A 64 11.88 0.49 17.63
C PHE A 64 12.01 0.96 19.08
N LYS A 65 11.30 2.02 19.47
CA LYS A 65 11.30 2.54 20.85
C LYS A 65 10.77 1.48 21.84
N THR A 66 9.65 0.85 21.51
CA THR A 66 8.98 -0.14 22.37
C THR A 66 9.82 -1.39 22.59
N PHE A 67 10.32 -2.00 21.51
CA PHE A 67 11.11 -3.23 21.61
C PHE A 67 12.53 -2.98 22.09
N ARG A 68 13.13 -1.81 21.84
CA ARG A 68 14.43 -1.45 22.43
C ARG A 68 14.34 -1.29 23.94
N LYS A 69 13.29 -0.64 24.44
CA LYS A 69 13.03 -0.47 25.88
C LYS A 69 12.81 -1.81 26.58
N ASN A 70 12.07 -2.72 25.94
CA ASN A 70 11.65 -3.99 26.54
C ASN A 70 12.48 -5.20 26.06
N ARG A 71 13.66 -4.97 25.47
CA ARG A 71 14.46 -6.05 24.85
C ARG A 71 14.86 -7.14 25.84
N ALA A 72 15.29 -6.76 27.03
CA ALA A 72 15.70 -7.71 28.07
C ALA A 72 14.55 -8.64 28.49
N LEU A 73 13.31 -8.13 28.51
CA LEU A 73 12.12 -8.89 28.87
C LEU A 73 11.73 -9.90 27.79
N VAL A 74 11.86 -9.53 26.52
CA VAL A 74 11.61 -10.44 25.40
C VAL A 74 12.68 -11.53 25.34
N GLU A 75 13.95 -11.14 25.54
CA GLU A 75 15.09 -12.05 25.51
C GLU A 75 15.06 -13.06 26.67
N SER A 76 14.66 -12.64 27.88
CA SER A 76 14.56 -13.55 29.02
C SER A 76 13.48 -14.61 28.85
N ARG A 77 12.37 -14.28 28.17
CA ARG A 77 11.24 -15.21 28.00
C ARG A 77 11.39 -16.12 26.78
N TYR A 78 11.91 -15.60 25.67
CA TYR A 78 11.93 -16.33 24.40
C TYR A 78 13.32 -16.48 23.79
N GLY A 79 14.37 -15.89 24.36
CA GLY A 79 15.71 -15.96 23.79
C GLY A 79 16.23 -17.39 23.67
N GLU A 80 15.99 -18.22 24.68
CA GLU A 80 16.36 -19.65 24.66
C GLU A 80 15.56 -20.42 23.61
N THR A 81 14.23 -20.29 23.62
CA THR A 81 13.37 -20.93 22.61
C THR A 81 13.75 -20.51 21.20
N HIS A 82 14.08 -19.24 20.98
CA HIS A 82 14.54 -18.73 19.69
C HIS A 82 15.85 -19.41 19.27
N ARG A 83 16.86 -19.43 20.15
CA ARG A 83 18.15 -20.09 19.85
C ARG A 83 18.03 -21.58 19.61
N ASN A 84 17.14 -22.26 20.33
CA ASN A 84 16.91 -23.70 20.15
C ASN A 84 16.31 -24.01 18.77
N ASN A 85 15.50 -23.11 18.21
CA ASN A 85 14.84 -23.32 16.91
C ASN A 85 15.63 -22.74 15.72
N PHE A 86 16.38 -21.66 15.91
CA PHE A 86 17.07 -20.93 14.83
C PHE A 86 18.60 -20.98 14.91
N GLY A 87 19.15 -21.64 15.93
CA GLY A 87 20.60 -21.80 16.15
C GLY A 87 21.15 -20.90 17.26
N PRO A 88 22.29 -21.28 17.88
CA PRO A 88 22.83 -20.60 19.06
C PRO A 88 23.22 -19.13 18.82
N ASP A 89 23.63 -18.79 17.59
CA ASP A 89 24.03 -17.44 17.20
C ASP A 89 22.86 -16.54 16.75
N SER A 90 21.64 -17.10 16.70
CA SER A 90 20.45 -16.34 16.29
C SER A 90 20.04 -15.32 17.35
N LYS A 91 19.49 -14.18 16.89
CA LYS A 91 19.07 -13.07 17.74
C LYS A 91 17.65 -12.65 17.39
N ILE A 92 16.84 -12.44 18.43
CA ILE A 92 15.50 -11.87 18.27
C ILE A 92 15.63 -10.47 17.64
N SER A 93 14.77 -10.21 16.65
CA SER A 93 14.71 -8.93 15.93
C SER A 93 14.63 -7.75 16.90
N SER A 94 15.43 -6.72 16.66
CA SER A 94 15.37 -5.45 17.42
C SER A 94 14.06 -4.70 17.26
N LEU A 95 13.30 -5.03 16.22
CA LEU A 95 12.02 -4.43 15.89
C LEU A 95 10.83 -5.30 16.30
N GLY A 96 11.09 -6.44 16.95
CA GLY A 96 10.06 -7.39 17.37
C GLY A 96 9.39 -8.14 16.22
N TYR A 97 9.96 -8.15 15.01
CA TYR A 97 9.42 -8.98 13.93
C TYR A 97 9.54 -10.48 14.27
N PRO A 98 8.55 -11.31 13.85
CA PRO A 98 7.43 -10.99 12.96
C PRO A 98 6.17 -10.40 13.64
N ASP A 99 6.23 -10.02 14.92
CA ASP A 99 5.05 -9.65 15.69
C ASP A 99 4.43 -8.29 15.32
N MET A 100 3.20 -8.29 14.79
CA MET A 100 2.46 -7.08 14.41
C MET A 100 1.60 -6.46 15.53
N GLY A 101 1.90 -6.75 16.80
CA GLY A 101 1.21 -6.16 17.97
C GLY A 101 0.16 -7.08 18.62
N ASN A 102 0.13 -8.36 18.25
CA ASN A 102 -0.81 -9.33 18.82
C ASN A 102 -0.24 -10.76 18.82
N ASN A 103 1.04 -10.93 19.15
CA ASN A 103 1.66 -12.26 19.25
C ASN A 103 2.59 -12.38 20.47
N ILE A 104 3.38 -13.45 20.47
CA ILE A 104 4.26 -13.88 21.55
C ILE A 104 5.14 -12.77 22.13
N TYR A 105 5.71 -11.88 21.30
CA TYR A 105 6.63 -10.85 21.78
C TYR A 105 5.86 -9.65 22.36
N ALA A 106 4.70 -9.33 21.80
CA ALA A 106 3.79 -8.30 22.27
C ALA A 106 3.15 -8.67 23.62
N ASP A 107 2.87 -9.95 23.87
CA ASP A 107 2.32 -10.46 25.14
C ASP A 107 3.23 -10.23 26.36
N CYS A 108 4.53 -10.00 26.12
CA CYS A 108 5.47 -9.67 27.19
C CYS A 108 5.51 -8.18 27.51
N LEU A 109 5.00 -7.33 26.62
CA LEU A 109 5.17 -5.89 26.77
C LEU A 109 4.32 -5.35 27.92
N PRO A 110 4.81 -4.36 28.67
CA PRO A 110 3.95 -3.59 29.57
C PRO A 110 2.75 -3.05 28.80
N TYR A 111 1.56 -3.14 29.39
CA TYR A 111 0.30 -2.78 28.73
C TYR A 111 0.33 -1.40 28.06
N ASN A 112 0.92 -0.40 28.71
CA ASN A 112 1.05 0.96 28.16
C ASN A 112 1.94 1.04 26.92
N ASP A 113 3.04 0.26 26.88
CA ASP A 113 3.91 0.23 25.70
C ASP A 113 3.24 -0.56 24.56
N TRP A 114 2.54 -1.65 24.89
CA TRP A 114 1.76 -2.43 23.94
C TRP A 114 0.67 -1.60 23.27
N ILE A 115 -0.18 -0.92 24.04
CA ILE A 115 -1.30 -0.14 23.50
C ILE A 115 -0.82 1.00 22.61
N HIS A 116 0.26 1.68 23.01
CA HIS A 116 0.86 2.76 22.22
C HIS A 116 1.37 2.23 20.87
N MET A 117 2.15 1.15 20.89
CA MET A 117 2.69 0.55 19.68
C MET A 117 1.56 0.02 18.76
N ASN A 118 0.61 -0.72 19.32
CA ASN A 118 -0.48 -1.34 18.57
C ASN A 118 -1.36 -0.28 17.90
N ASN A 119 -1.74 0.79 18.61
CA ASN A 119 -2.56 1.86 18.02
C ASN A 119 -1.87 2.53 16.82
N VAL A 120 -0.56 2.78 16.91
CA VAL A 120 0.20 3.38 15.80
C VAL A 120 0.29 2.43 14.60
N ILE A 121 0.49 1.13 14.84
CA ILE A 121 0.48 0.11 13.77
C ILE A 121 -0.91 0.06 13.10
N ARG A 122 -1.98 -0.01 13.89
CA ARG A 122 -3.37 -0.10 13.39
C ARG A 122 -3.80 1.14 12.61
N MET A 123 -3.36 2.33 13.03
CA MET A 123 -3.57 3.56 12.29
C MET A 123 -3.00 3.45 10.87
N HIS A 124 -1.75 2.99 10.72
CA HIS A 124 -1.09 2.84 9.43
C HIS A 124 -1.70 1.72 8.56
N GLU A 125 -2.03 0.56 9.16
CA GLU A 125 -2.74 -0.52 8.45
C GLU A 125 -4.06 -0.01 7.87
N SER A 126 -4.86 0.69 8.67
CA SER A 126 -6.12 1.30 8.25
C SER A 126 -5.95 2.33 7.10
N MET A 127 -4.84 3.08 7.07
CA MET A 127 -4.55 4.01 5.98
C MET A 127 -4.21 3.26 4.68
N ILE A 128 -3.37 2.23 4.75
CA ILE A 128 -2.97 1.43 3.58
C ILE A 128 -4.18 0.74 2.95
N ASP A 129 -5.01 0.10 3.77
CA ASP A 129 -6.18 -0.67 3.30
C ASP A 129 -7.16 0.19 2.50
N LYS A 130 -7.39 1.43 2.96
CA LYS A 130 -8.30 2.37 2.31
C LYS A 130 -7.67 3.02 1.08
N THR A 131 -6.36 3.25 1.09
CA THR A 131 -5.65 3.96 0.01
C THR A 131 -5.83 3.26 -1.34
N ALA A 132 -5.68 1.94 -1.40
CA ALA A 132 -5.82 1.19 -2.66
C ALA A 132 -7.23 1.32 -3.25
N THR A 133 -8.25 1.23 -2.41
CA THR A 133 -9.66 1.36 -2.80
C THR A 133 -9.98 2.77 -3.27
N VAL A 134 -9.60 3.78 -2.49
CA VAL A 134 -9.89 5.19 -2.81
C VAL A 134 -9.20 5.60 -4.11
N LEU A 135 -7.90 5.32 -4.28
CA LEU A 135 -7.17 5.72 -5.49
C LEU A 135 -7.74 5.05 -6.75
N SER A 136 -8.16 3.79 -6.65
CA SER A 136 -8.77 3.07 -7.78
C SER A 136 -10.14 3.64 -8.16
N CYS A 137 -11.00 3.90 -7.18
CA CYS A 137 -12.30 4.51 -7.40
C CYS A 137 -12.17 5.96 -7.91
N THR A 138 -11.22 6.72 -7.38
CA THR A 138 -10.94 8.09 -7.84
C THR A 138 -10.42 8.10 -9.27
N PHE A 139 -9.56 7.15 -9.66
CA PHE A 139 -9.10 7.02 -11.03
C PHE A 139 -10.26 6.79 -12.00
N LEU A 140 -11.14 5.84 -11.71
CA LEU A 140 -12.33 5.57 -12.53
C LEU A 140 -13.25 6.80 -12.60
N THR A 141 -13.49 7.45 -11.47
CA THR A 141 -14.34 8.65 -11.40
C THR A 141 -13.73 9.82 -12.16
N ALA A 142 -12.40 9.95 -12.17
CA ALA A 142 -11.71 11.02 -12.88
C ALA A 142 -11.85 10.92 -14.40
N LEU A 143 -12.10 9.72 -14.94
CA LEU A 143 -12.34 9.53 -16.38
C LEU A 143 -13.66 10.17 -16.83
N SER A 144 -14.70 10.13 -15.99
CA SER A 144 -16.04 10.65 -16.31
C SER A 144 -16.30 12.02 -15.72
N PHE A 145 -15.83 12.28 -14.49
CA PHE A 145 -16.16 13.46 -13.68
C PHE A 145 -14.92 14.03 -12.96
N PRO A 146 -13.95 14.61 -13.68
CA PRO A 146 -12.66 15.01 -13.11
C PRO A 146 -12.76 16.07 -12.01
N LYS A 147 -13.71 17.01 -12.11
CA LYS A 147 -13.92 18.06 -11.08
C LYS A 147 -14.43 17.47 -9.77
N THR A 148 -15.42 16.58 -9.84
CA THR A 148 -15.98 15.89 -8.68
C THR A 148 -14.94 14.98 -8.03
N ALA A 149 -14.21 14.22 -8.84
CA ALA A 149 -13.10 13.39 -8.38
C ALA A 149 -12.04 14.21 -7.64
N ALA A 150 -11.66 15.38 -8.19
CA ALA A 150 -10.67 16.25 -7.57
C ALA A 150 -11.13 16.80 -6.23
N PHE A 151 -12.39 17.25 -6.13
CA PHE A 151 -12.97 17.71 -4.87
C PHE A 151 -12.96 16.61 -3.80
N LEU A 152 -13.49 15.43 -4.12
CA LEU A 152 -13.58 14.31 -3.16
C LEU A 152 -12.20 13.80 -2.73
N LEU A 153 -11.23 13.70 -3.65
CA LEU A 153 -9.87 13.27 -3.32
C LEU A 153 -9.16 14.28 -2.41
N SER A 154 -9.31 15.58 -2.72
CA SER A 154 -8.71 16.65 -1.93
C SER A 154 -9.29 16.65 -0.51
N TRP A 155 -10.61 16.52 -0.39
CA TRP A 155 -11.29 16.38 0.90
C TRP A 155 -10.79 15.16 1.68
N TYR A 156 -10.73 13.99 1.04
CA TYR A 156 -10.25 12.77 1.67
C TYR A 156 -8.79 12.91 2.17
N CYS A 157 -7.89 13.47 1.36
CA CYS A 157 -6.50 13.68 1.73
C CYS A 157 -6.33 14.59 2.95
N LEU A 158 -7.17 15.63 3.07
CA LEU A 158 -7.15 16.55 4.22
C LEU A 158 -7.80 15.97 5.48
N SER A 159 -8.66 14.95 5.34
CA SER A 159 -9.36 14.31 6.46
C SER A 159 -8.59 13.17 7.14
N GLN A 160 -7.46 12.75 6.57
CA GLN A 160 -6.56 11.73 7.16
C GLN A 160 -5.66 12.34 8.23
#